data_AF-A0A450YMB6-F1
#
_entry.id   AF-A0A450YMB6-F1
#
_cell.length_a   1.000
_cell.length_b   1.000
_cell.length_c   1.000
_cell.angle_alpha   90.00
_cell.angle_beta   90.00
_cell.angle_gamma   90.00
#
_symmetry.space_group_name_H-M   'P 1'
#
loop_
_entity.id
_entity.type
_entity.pdbx_description
1 polymer ?
#
loop_
_entity_poly.entity_id
_entity_poly.type
_entity_poly.pdbx_seq_one_letter_code
_entity_poly.pdbx_strand_id
1 'polypeptide(L)'
;MRSTSETNDSTPSSYEEYVEIAHQQLNVGQETIHAKRVPGKWRNIKWIAGSTWLIFFFGAYLRWDDRQAVLWDIPNRQFHLFGVTILPQDFWLLSLALLFFAMLLAVATAIAGRVWCGFFCFQTVWTDLFTWIEDKLEGSPRERRKLDTAPWDGNKIRIKATKHFLWLLISVLTGISFVAWFTDAYRLWVDLITLEAPMTAWITILTFTVGTYALAGFMREQTCLWLCPYARIQSAMVDRHTVIPTYDDRRGEPRSHLKKKLHVANRSQVGDCIDCHLCVAACPTGVDIRAGLQEGCLMCALCIDACDTVMGKLRRPRGLIRYASLDEMESAIVIPLWNRTRVWVYGAISLLAAVGIAYGIASLDAIELKVLRTRQPMYVVQSDGSIQNQYTLKILNKMTRDIDARISISGPQGLVSTGGDGSITAHGSTVTQTTLFVRAPRKNLRAESNPIVFRIDGMVGSDVFTSERESIFIGPK
;
A
#
# COMPACT_ATOMS: atom_id res chain seq x y z
N MET A 1 7.22 70.85 -15.45
CA MET A 1 6.99 70.93 -13.98
C MET A 1 5.65 70.27 -13.68
N ARG A 2 5.71 69.18 -12.91
CA ARG A 2 4.66 68.47 -12.14
C ARG A 2 3.17 68.68 -12.48
N SER A 3 2.47 67.58 -12.74
CA SER A 3 1.55 66.94 -11.77
C SER A 3 0.51 66.08 -12.49
N THR A 4 0.72 64.77 -12.53
CA THR A 4 -0.38 63.79 -12.65
C THR A 4 -0.18 62.74 -11.57
N SER A 5 -1.07 62.78 -10.58
CA SER A 5 -1.23 61.80 -9.53
C SER A 5 -1.81 60.52 -10.14
N GLU A 6 -1.00 59.48 -10.27
CA GLU A 6 -1.50 58.12 -10.42
C GLU A 6 -1.83 57.59 -9.02
N THR A 7 -3.13 57.53 -8.72
CA THR A 7 -3.67 56.80 -7.58
C THR A 7 -3.46 55.31 -7.82
N ASN A 8 -2.58 54.74 -7.01
CA ASN A 8 -2.28 53.32 -6.94
C ASN A 8 -3.44 52.60 -6.23
N ASP A 9 -4.46 52.19 -6.99
CA ASP A 9 -5.52 51.30 -6.49
C ASP A 9 -5.04 49.86 -6.64
N SER A 10 -4.39 49.35 -5.60
CA SER A 10 -4.12 47.93 -5.42
C SER A 10 -4.81 47.48 -4.15
N THR A 11 -6.13 47.32 -4.24
CA THR A 11 -6.88 46.51 -3.28
C THR A 11 -6.42 45.06 -3.48
N PRO A 12 -5.79 44.41 -2.48
CA PRO A 12 -5.49 42.99 -2.58
C PRO A 12 -6.81 42.25 -2.78
N SER A 13 -6.88 41.37 -3.78
CA SER A 13 -8.07 40.55 -3.93
C SER A 13 -8.21 39.72 -2.64
N SER A 14 -9.42 39.62 -2.09
CA SER A 14 -9.67 38.81 -0.88
C SER A 14 -9.00 37.43 -0.92
N TYR A 15 -8.82 36.87 -2.11
CA TYR A 15 -8.09 35.63 -2.38
C TYR A 15 -6.61 35.64 -1.93
N GLU A 16 -5.85 36.70 -2.20
CA GLU A 16 -4.42 36.79 -1.78
C GLU A 16 -4.28 36.90 -0.26
N GLU A 17 -5.19 37.63 0.39
CA GLU A 17 -5.26 37.71 1.85
C GLU A 17 -5.66 36.36 2.49
N TYR A 18 -6.58 35.60 1.85
CA TYR A 18 -6.91 34.24 2.28
C TYR A 18 -5.73 33.26 2.10
N VAL A 19 -4.96 33.39 1.02
CA VAL A 19 -3.77 32.54 0.75
C VAL A 19 -2.67 32.82 1.77
N GLU A 20 -2.42 34.09 2.14
CA GLU A 20 -1.47 34.43 3.21
C GLU A 20 -1.95 33.94 4.58
N ILE A 21 -3.23 34.13 4.94
CA ILE A 21 -3.79 33.64 6.22
C ILE A 21 -3.76 32.11 6.29
N ALA A 22 -4.03 31.40 5.18
CA ALA A 22 -3.94 29.95 5.10
C ALA A 22 -2.50 29.45 5.26
N HIS A 23 -1.52 30.16 4.70
CA HIS A 23 -0.09 29.87 4.92
C HIS A 23 0.36 30.14 6.36
N GLN A 24 -0.22 31.15 7.02
CA GLN A 24 0.17 31.57 8.38
C GLN A 24 -0.37 30.65 9.50
N GLN A 25 -1.31 29.74 9.20
CA GLN A 25 -1.96 28.86 10.20
C GLN A 25 -1.52 27.38 10.16
N LEU A 26 -0.64 26.98 9.23
CA LEU A 26 -0.13 25.62 9.18
C LEU A 26 0.96 25.40 10.25
N ASN A 27 0.76 24.41 11.11
CA ASN A 27 1.77 24.02 12.10
C ASN A 27 3.02 23.45 11.43
N VAL A 28 4.08 24.26 11.31
CA VAL A 28 5.39 23.88 10.76
C VAL A 28 6.31 23.18 11.78
N GLY A 29 5.73 22.63 12.86
CA GLY A 29 6.45 21.84 13.87
C GLY A 29 6.80 22.61 15.15
N GLN A 30 6.19 23.79 15.36
CA GLN A 30 6.46 24.62 16.53
C GLN A 30 5.69 24.15 17.78
N GLU A 31 4.51 23.55 17.61
CA GLU A 31 3.68 23.06 18.71
C GLU A 31 3.11 21.67 18.43
N THR A 32 2.80 20.88 19.46
CA THR A 32 2.09 19.61 19.30
C THR A 32 0.58 19.83 19.25
N ILE A 33 -0.07 19.38 18.18
CA ILE A 33 -1.52 19.50 18.03
C ILE A 33 -2.23 18.47 18.90
N HIS A 34 -3.01 18.94 19.87
CA HIS A 34 -3.91 18.12 20.68
C HIS A 34 -5.33 18.19 20.11
N ALA A 35 -5.59 17.38 19.09
CA ALA A 35 -6.90 17.33 18.45
C ALA A 35 -7.98 16.78 19.39
N LYS A 36 -9.12 17.47 19.46
CA LYS A 36 -10.29 17.05 20.23
C LYS A 36 -11.02 15.92 19.51
N ARG A 37 -11.23 14.81 20.22
CA ARG A 37 -12.05 13.71 19.69
C ARG A 37 -13.54 14.04 19.81
N VAL A 38 -14.22 14.06 18.68
CA VAL A 38 -15.68 14.22 18.59
C VAL A 38 -16.28 12.91 18.04
N PRO A 39 -17.34 12.37 18.65
CA PRO A 39 -18.05 11.22 18.11
C PRO A 39 -18.87 11.62 16.89
N GLY A 40 -19.04 10.70 15.94
CA GLY A 40 -19.83 10.96 14.74
C GLY A 40 -19.69 9.85 13.70
N LYS A 41 -20.33 10.07 12.54
CA LYS A 41 -20.39 9.08 11.47
C LYS A 41 -19.01 8.83 10.88
N TRP A 42 -18.28 9.90 10.58
CA TRP A 42 -16.95 9.81 9.95
C TRP A 42 -15.91 9.23 10.90
N ARG A 43 -16.02 9.53 12.20
CA ARG A 43 -15.21 8.88 13.23
C ARG A 43 -15.41 7.36 13.25
N ASN A 44 -16.64 6.88 13.15
CA ASN A 44 -16.92 5.45 13.11
C ASN A 44 -16.39 4.81 11.82
N ILE A 45 -16.59 5.46 10.67
CA ILE A 45 -16.02 4.99 9.38
C ILE A 45 -14.50 4.91 9.45
N LYS A 46 -13.84 5.89 10.07
CA LYS A 46 -12.38 5.89 10.28
C LYS A 46 -11.92 4.71 11.12
N TRP A 47 -12.65 4.34 12.18
CA TRP A 47 -12.35 3.13 12.96
C TRP A 47 -12.52 1.85 12.15
N ILE A 48 -13.59 1.74 11.36
CA ILE A 48 -13.82 0.58 10.48
C ILE A 48 -12.71 0.49 9.43
N ALA A 49 -12.38 1.58 8.74
CA ALA A 49 -11.30 1.61 7.75
C ALA A 49 -9.94 1.30 8.37
N GLY A 50 -9.65 1.84 9.56
CA GLY A 50 -8.44 1.51 10.32
C GLY A 50 -8.38 0.04 10.73
N SER A 51 -9.53 -0.59 11.01
CA SER A 51 -9.58 -2.02 11.38
C SER A 51 -9.15 -2.95 10.25
N THR A 52 -9.09 -2.50 9.00
CA THR A 52 -8.50 -3.27 7.89
C THR A 52 -7.03 -3.63 8.16
N TRP A 53 -6.30 -2.82 8.94
CA TRP A 53 -4.93 -3.15 9.37
C TRP A 53 -4.84 -4.34 10.31
N LEU A 54 -5.94 -4.85 10.86
CA LEU A 54 -5.94 -6.13 11.57
C LEU A 54 -5.49 -7.28 10.66
N ILE A 55 -5.69 -7.18 9.34
CA ILE A 55 -5.13 -8.13 8.37
C ILE A 55 -3.61 -8.13 8.44
N PHE A 56 -2.95 -6.98 8.61
CA PHE A 56 -1.49 -6.92 8.75
C PHE A 56 -1.00 -7.66 10.01
N PHE A 57 -1.77 -7.61 11.10
CA PHE A 57 -1.40 -8.29 12.35
C PHE A 57 -1.72 -9.78 12.33
N PHE A 58 -2.88 -10.19 11.80
CA PHE A 58 -3.37 -11.57 11.90
C PHE A 58 -3.24 -12.38 10.61
N GLY A 59 -3.15 -11.72 9.46
CA GLY A 59 -3.11 -12.37 8.14
C GLY A 59 -1.90 -13.29 7.96
N ALA A 60 -0.75 -12.93 8.53
CA ALA A 60 0.45 -13.76 8.53
C ALA A 60 0.27 -15.09 9.29
N TYR A 61 -0.69 -15.19 10.22
CA TYR A 61 -0.93 -16.41 10.99
C TYR A 61 -1.89 -17.37 10.31
N LEU A 62 -2.54 -16.93 9.22
CA LEU A 62 -3.47 -17.76 8.47
C LEU A 62 -2.69 -18.91 7.81
N ARG A 63 -3.15 -20.15 8.05
CA ARG A 63 -2.59 -21.35 7.45
C ARG A 63 -3.42 -21.78 6.25
N TRP A 64 -2.74 -22.26 5.23
CA TRP A 64 -3.32 -22.85 4.03
C TRP A 64 -2.55 -24.14 3.73
N ASP A 65 -3.22 -25.28 3.88
CA ASP A 65 -2.61 -26.61 3.90
C ASP A 65 -1.48 -26.69 4.96
N ASP A 66 -0.28 -27.14 4.55
CA ASP A 66 0.86 -27.33 5.45
C ASP A 66 1.70 -26.05 5.70
N ARG A 67 1.35 -24.91 5.08
CA ARG A 67 2.16 -23.67 5.13
C ARG A 67 1.35 -22.42 5.46
N GLN A 68 2.07 -21.33 5.69
CA GLN A 68 1.48 -20.00 5.85
C GLN A 68 0.81 -19.56 4.53
N ALA A 69 -0.39 -18.99 4.61
CA ALA A 69 -1.20 -18.63 3.45
C ALA A 69 -0.55 -17.53 2.62
N VAL A 70 0.04 -16.52 3.24
CA VAL A 70 0.82 -15.49 2.53
C VAL A 70 2.20 -15.41 3.16
N LEU A 71 3.20 -15.87 2.43
CA LEU A 71 4.59 -15.89 2.88
C LEU A 71 5.50 -15.36 1.77
N TRP A 72 6.20 -14.28 2.08
CA TRP A 72 7.22 -13.70 1.21
C TRP A 72 8.59 -14.28 1.57
N ASP A 73 8.89 -15.49 1.10
CA ASP A 73 10.16 -16.18 1.37
C ASP A 73 11.30 -15.59 0.52
N ILE A 74 11.94 -14.55 1.05
CA ILE A 74 13.11 -13.92 0.44
C ILE A 74 14.31 -14.88 0.34
N PRO A 75 14.67 -15.65 1.38
CA PRO A 75 15.79 -16.59 1.32
C PRO A 75 15.72 -17.57 0.15
N ASN A 76 14.55 -18.21 -0.06
CA ASN A 76 14.35 -19.17 -1.14
C ASN A 76 13.91 -18.51 -2.46
N ARG A 77 13.66 -17.19 -2.43
CA ARG A 77 13.13 -16.40 -3.55
C ARG A 77 11.77 -16.92 -4.03
N GLN A 78 10.92 -17.32 -3.11
CA GLN A 78 9.60 -17.87 -3.37
C GLN A 78 8.54 -17.00 -2.69
N PHE A 79 7.47 -16.70 -3.40
CA PHE A 79 6.37 -15.92 -2.87
C PHE A 79 5.13 -16.80 -2.86
N HIS A 80 4.73 -17.24 -1.68
CA HIS A 80 3.57 -18.12 -1.52
C HIS A 80 2.33 -17.28 -1.27
N LEU A 81 1.34 -17.44 -2.14
CA LEU A 81 0.01 -16.82 -2.06
C LEU A 81 -1.03 -17.93 -2.15
N PHE A 82 -1.53 -18.33 -0.99
CA PHE A 82 -2.41 -19.47 -0.77
C PHE A 82 -1.80 -20.76 -1.38
N GLY A 83 -2.49 -21.38 -2.34
CA GLY A 83 -2.01 -22.55 -3.08
C GLY A 83 -0.98 -22.24 -4.18
N VAL A 84 -0.76 -20.97 -4.53
CA VAL A 84 0.11 -20.59 -5.65
C VAL A 84 1.49 -20.19 -5.13
N THR A 85 2.54 -20.71 -5.76
CA THR A 85 3.93 -20.29 -5.52
C THR A 85 4.41 -19.46 -6.70
N ILE A 86 4.64 -18.16 -6.49
CA ILE A 86 5.18 -17.23 -7.48
C ILE A 86 6.70 -17.21 -7.34
N LEU A 87 7.41 -17.40 -8.46
CA LEU A 87 8.87 -17.38 -8.52
C LEU A 87 9.40 -16.09 -9.16
N PRO A 88 10.71 -15.82 -9.10
CA PRO A 88 11.28 -14.55 -9.59
C PRO A 88 11.13 -14.33 -11.10
N GLN A 89 10.91 -15.39 -11.88
CA GLN A 89 10.58 -15.29 -13.30
C GLN A 89 9.16 -14.75 -13.56
N ASP A 90 8.27 -14.92 -12.58
CA ASP A 90 6.89 -14.44 -12.58
C ASP A 90 6.81 -13.01 -12.02
N PHE A 91 7.94 -12.30 -11.89
CA PHE A 91 8.02 -10.93 -11.35
C PHE A 91 7.18 -9.91 -12.13
N TRP A 92 6.84 -10.20 -13.40
CA TRP A 92 5.91 -9.39 -14.18
C TRP A 92 4.51 -9.32 -13.54
N LEU A 93 4.04 -10.37 -12.85
CA LEU A 93 2.79 -10.35 -12.07
C LEU A 93 2.86 -9.34 -10.93
N LEU A 94 4.01 -9.23 -10.25
CA LEU A 94 4.23 -8.23 -9.22
C LEU A 94 4.19 -6.81 -9.82
N SER A 95 4.83 -6.59 -10.97
CA SER A 95 4.78 -5.29 -11.66
C SER A 95 3.35 -4.90 -12.02
N LEU A 96 2.52 -5.83 -12.51
CA LEU A 96 1.10 -5.57 -12.77
C LEU A 96 0.32 -5.30 -11.48
N ALA A 97 0.60 -6.02 -10.39
CA ALA A 97 -0.03 -5.78 -9.10
C ALA A 97 0.31 -4.39 -8.55
N LEU A 98 1.57 -3.97 -8.63
CA LEU A 98 2.00 -2.62 -8.22
C LEU A 98 1.35 -1.55 -9.09
N LEU A 99 1.27 -1.76 -10.41
CA LEU A 99 0.55 -0.86 -11.32
C LEU A 99 -0.93 -0.79 -10.95
N PHE A 100 -1.59 -1.92 -10.69
CA PHE A 100 -2.99 -1.98 -10.27
C PHE A 100 -3.23 -1.15 -9.00
N PHE A 101 -2.44 -1.37 -7.94
CA PHE A 101 -2.61 -0.62 -6.69
C PHE A 101 -2.28 0.86 -6.84
N ALA A 102 -1.26 1.23 -7.62
CA ALA A 102 -0.92 2.62 -7.90
C ALA A 102 -2.04 3.33 -8.67
N MET A 103 -2.61 2.68 -9.68
CA MET A 103 -3.71 3.25 -10.47
C MET A 103 -5.02 3.27 -9.71
N LEU A 104 -5.31 2.25 -8.90
CA LEU A 104 -6.46 2.23 -7.98
C LEU A 104 -6.40 3.42 -7.02
N LEU A 105 -5.21 3.70 -6.49
CA LEU A 105 -4.97 4.83 -5.61
C LEU A 105 -5.13 6.17 -6.36
N ALA A 106 -4.72 6.26 -7.63
CA ALA A 106 -4.96 7.42 -8.49
C ALA A 106 -6.46 7.63 -8.79
N VAL A 107 -7.20 6.56 -9.09
CA VAL A 107 -8.66 6.59 -9.25
C VAL A 107 -9.34 7.10 -7.97
N ALA A 108 -8.99 6.51 -6.82
CA ALA A 108 -9.53 6.94 -5.53
C ALA A 108 -9.24 8.42 -5.26
N THR A 109 -8.04 8.89 -5.64
CA THR A 109 -7.66 10.31 -5.48
C THR A 109 -8.45 11.24 -6.41
N ALA A 110 -8.67 10.85 -7.66
CA ALA A 110 -9.46 11.64 -8.60
C ALA A 110 -10.96 11.74 -8.20
N ILE A 111 -11.46 10.76 -7.44
CA ILE A 111 -12.86 10.74 -6.99
C ILE A 111 -13.03 11.48 -5.67
N ALA A 112 -12.23 11.12 -4.67
CA ALA A 112 -12.41 11.50 -3.27
C ALA A 112 -11.17 12.12 -2.63
N GLY A 113 -10.22 12.59 -3.44
CA GLY A 113 -8.99 13.24 -2.99
C GLY A 113 -8.15 12.34 -2.07
N ARG A 114 -7.66 12.88 -0.97
CA ARG A 114 -6.74 12.24 -0.03
C ARG A 114 -7.40 11.22 0.91
N VAL A 115 -8.47 10.55 0.48
CA VAL A 115 -9.22 9.56 1.28
C VAL A 115 -8.31 8.44 1.81
N TRP A 116 -7.33 7.97 1.03
CA TRP A 116 -6.34 7.00 1.51
C TRP A 116 -5.57 7.53 2.73
N CYS A 117 -5.03 8.76 2.64
CA CYS A 117 -4.33 9.40 3.75
C CYS A 117 -5.23 9.58 4.98
N GLY A 118 -6.51 9.92 4.76
CA GLY A 118 -7.47 10.17 5.83
C GLY A 118 -7.92 8.91 6.59
N PHE A 119 -8.02 7.76 5.90
CA PHE A 119 -8.70 6.57 6.43
C PHE A 119 -7.82 5.31 6.53
N PHE A 120 -6.90 5.09 5.57
CA PHE A 120 -6.19 3.82 5.44
C PHE A 120 -4.67 3.92 5.60
N CYS A 121 -4.07 5.09 5.47
CA CYS A 121 -2.63 5.26 5.62
C CYS A 121 -2.16 4.83 7.02
N PHE A 122 -1.17 3.93 7.08
CA PHE A 122 -0.63 3.42 8.35
C PHE A 122 -0.19 4.56 9.27
N GLN A 123 0.50 5.58 8.75
CA GLN A 123 0.95 6.70 9.57
C GLN A 123 -0.23 7.38 10.29
N THR A 124 -1.32 7.63 9.55
CA THR A 124 -2.53 8.24 10.11
C THR A 124 -3.24 7.32 11.10
N VAL A 125 -3.35 6.03 10.80
CA VAL A 125 -4.04 5.05 11.66
C VAL A 125 -3.29 4.86 12.99
N TRP A 126 -1.96 4.74 12.96
CA TRP A 126 -1.14 4.60 14.17
C TRP A 126 -1.14 5.89 14.99
N THR A 127 -1.05 7.05 14.34
CA THR A 127 -1.17 8.35 15.03
C THR A 127 -2.55 8.51 15.68
N ASP A 128 -3.63 8.08 15.00
CA ASP A 128 -4.97 8.09 15.58
C ASP A 128 -5.09 7.12 16.76
N LEU A 129 -4.44 5.94 16.71
CA LEU A 129 -4.40 5.01 17.84
C LEU A 129 -3.61 5.59 19.03
N PHE A 130 -2.45 6.19 18.77
CA PHE A 130 -1.59 6.76 19.82
C PHE A 130 -2.25 7.94 20.51
N THR A 131 -2.87 8.84 19.75
CA THR A 131 -3.62 9.98 20.29
C THR A 131 -4.94 9.57 20.95
N TRP A 132 -5.48 8.39 20.63
CA TRP A 132 -6.61 7.79 21.35
C TRP A 132 -6.18 7.30 22.74
N ILE A 133 -5.03 6.64 22.84
CA ILE A 133 -4.44 6.24 24.12
C ILE A 133 -4.17 7.48 24.98
N GLU A 134 -3.61 8.54 24.39
CA GLU A 134 -3.43 9.82 25.09
C GLU A 134 -4.75 10.41 25.59
N ASP A 135 -5.82 10.31 24.82
CA ASP A 135 -7.14 10.83 25.22
C ASP A 135 -7.69 10.09 26.44
N LYS A 136 -7.43 8.79 26.52
CA LYS A 136 -7.86 7.96 27.65
C LYS A 136 -7.00 8.14 28.90
N LEU A 137 -5.71 8.39 28.74
CA LEU A 137 -4.77 8.49 29.87
C LEU A 137 -4.59 9.94 30.37
N GLU A 138 -4.43 10.90 29.46
CA GLU A 138 -4.12 12.30 29.77
C GLU A 138 -5.37 13.21 29.71
N GLY A 139 -6.47 12.73 29.13
CA GLY A 139 -7.75 13.44 29.05
C GLY A 139 -7.89 14.38 27.85
N SER A 140 -8.77 15.37 27.99
CA SER A 140 -9.10 16.35 26.95
C SER A 140 -7.92 17.26 26.59
N PRO A 141 -7.90 17.91 25.41
CA PRO A 141 -6.77 18.77 24.99
C PRO A 141 -6.34 19.83 26.00
N ARG A 142 -7.28 20.39 26.78
CA ARG A 142 -6.98 21.36 27.84
C ARG A 142 -6.26 20.72 29.02
N GLU A 143 -6.70 19.53 29.42
CA GLU A 143 -6.08 18.76 30.51
C GLU A 143 -4.68 18.31 30.12
N ARG A 144 -4.46 17.89 28.86
CA ARG A 144 -3.13 17.53 28.36
C ARG A 144 -2.16 18.70 28.39
N ARG A 145 -2.55 19.87 27.85
CA ARG A 145 -1.71 21.09 27.93
C ARG A 145 -1.39 21.49 29.36
N LYS A 146 -2.33 21.30 30.28
CA LYS A 146 -2.11 21.54 31.72
C LYS A 146 -1.14 20.49 32.32
N LEU A 147 -1.28 19.22 31.94
CA LEU A 147 -0.41 18.13 32.38
C LEU A 147 1.02 18.32 31.85
N ASP A 148 1.18 18.79 30.62
CA ASP A 148 2.48 19.03 30.00
C ASP A 148 3.26 20.15 30.70
N THR A 149 2.58 21.23 31.07
CA THR A 149 3.17 22.37 31.81
C THR A 149 3.32 22.14 33.31
N ALA A 150 2.61 21.17 33.90
CA ALA A 150 2.72 20.86 35.32
C ALA A 150 4.10 20.30 35.72
N PRO A 151 4.57 20.50 36.97
CA PRO A 151 5.80 19.89 37.46
C PRO A 151 5.73 18.36 37.44
N TRP A 152 6.90 17.70 37.45
CA TRP A 152 7.00 16.25 37.48
C TRP A 152 6.59 15.71 38.85
N ASP A 153 5.32 15.34 38.97
CA ASP A 153 4.76 14.63 40.11
C ASP A 153 4.60 13.12 39.81
N GLY A 154 4.52 12.28 40.84
CA GLY A 154 4.38 10.82 40.71
C GLY A 154 3.19 10.41 39.86
N ASN A 155 2.08 11.15 39.92
CA ASN A 155 0.91 10.91 39.06
C ASN A 155 1.22 11.21 37.58
N LYS A 156 1.94 12.30 37.28
CA LYS A 156 2.37 12.64 35.91
C LYS A 156 3.33 11.59 35.36
N ILE A 157 4.29 11.14 36.15
CA ILE A 157 5.22 10.08 35.77
C ILE A 157 4.46 8.79 35.44
N ARG A 158 3.52 8.36 36.30
CA ARG A 158 2.70 7.17 36.04
C ARG A 158 1.92 7.28 34.73
N ILE A 159 1.22 8.39 34.50
CA ILE A 159 0.42 8.61 33.29
C ILE A 159 1.31 8.56 32.03
N LYS A 160 2.43 9.30 32.03
CA LYS A 160 3.35 9.35 30.89
C LYS A 160 4.05 8.01 30.68
N ALA A 161 4.48 7.32 31.74
CA ALA A 161 5.10 6.00 31.66
C ALA A 161 4.15 4.96 31.07
N THR A 162 2.90 4.90 31.55
CA THR A 162 1.88 3.99 30.99
C THR A 162 1.61 4.31 29.51
N LYS A 163 1.56 5.59 29.14
CA LYS A 163 1.44 5.99 27.73
C LYS A 163 2.58 5.45 26.89
N HIS A 164 3.82 5.75 27.28
CA HIS A 164 5.00 5.35 26.51
C HIS A 164 5.17 3.82 26.47
N PHE A 165 4.79 3.12 27.53
CA PHE A 165 4.72 1.67 27.56
C PHE A 165 3.73 1.12 26.52
N LEU A 166 2.50 1.64 26.46
CA LEU A 166 1.51 1.20 25.47
C LEU A 166 1.91 1.55 24.04
N TRP A 167 2.51 2.73 23.82
CA TRP A 167 3.05 3.11 22.52
C TRP A 167 4.15 2.15 22.08
N LEU A 168 5.10 1.86 22.97
CA LEU A 168 6.20 0.94 22.69
C LEU A 168 5.68 -0.47 22.41
N LEU A 169 4.69 -0.95 23.17
CA LEU A 169 4.07 -2.25 22.94
C LEU A 169 3.48 -2.35 21.53
N ILE A 170 2.70 -1.35 21.09
CA ILE A 170 2.13 -1.32 19.74
C ILE A 170 3.23 -1.23 18.68
N SER A 171 4.27 -0.43 18.91
CA SER A 171 5.41 -0.31 18.00
C SER A 171 6.18 -1.62 17.85
N VAL A 172 6.44 -2.34 18.95
CA VAL A 172 7.10 -3.65 18.93
C VAL A 172 6.25 -4.67 18.20
N LEU A 173 4.94 -4.73 18.49
CA LEU A 173 4.02 -5.61 17.78
C LEU A 173 3.98 -5.30 16.28
N THR A 174 4.04 -4.02 15.91
CA THR A 174 4.10 -3.61 14.49
C THR A 174 5.37 -4.15 13.81
N GLY A 175 6.53 -4.08 14.48
CA GLY A 175 7.79 -4.62 13.98
C GLY A 175 7.79 -6.15 13.85
N ILE A 176 7.27 -6.86 14.87
CA ILE A 176 7.13 -8.32 14.84
C ILE A 176 6.19 -8.74 13.71
N SER A 177 5.02 -8.11 13.60
CA SER A 177 4.07 -8.39 12.54
C SER A 177 4.67 -8.17 11.15
N PHE A 178 5.50 -7.14 10.96
CA PHE A 178 6.18 -6.95 9.68
C PHE A 178 7.06 -8.16 9.30
N VAL A 179 7.88 -8.65 10.24
CA VAL A 179 8.76 -9.81 9.99
C VAL A 179 7.98 -11.11 9.81
N ALA A 180 6.81 -11.24 10.45
CA ALA A 180 5.93 -12.41 10.29
C ALA A 180 5.39 -12.59 8.86
N TRP A 181 5.45 -11.56 8.00
CA TRP A 181 5.11 -11.71 6.57
C TRP A 181 6.24 -12.35 5.74
N PHE A 182 7.48 -12.38 6.25
CA PHE A 182 8.67 -12.86 5.54
C PHE A 182 9.26 -14.15 6.10
N THR A 183 8.83 -14.55 7.29
CA THR A 183 9.25 -15.77 7.98
C THR A 183 8.02 -16.47 8.53
N ASP A 184 8.07 -17.79 8.73
CA ASP A 184 6.94 -18.52 9.30
C ASP A 184 6.55 -17.91 10.66
N ALA A 185 5.29 -17.45 10.76
CA ALA A 185 4.84 -16.65 11.89
C ALA A 185 4.94 -17.40 13.23
N TYR A 186 4.73 -18.71 13.27
CA TYR A 186 4.81 -19.49 14.51
C TYR A 186 6.26 -19.74 14.91
N ARG A 187 7.11 -20.07 13.94
CA ARG A 187 8.54 -20.25 14.17
C ARG A 187 9.20 -18.96 14.66
N LEU A 188 8.80 -17.80 14.11
CA LEU A 188 9.31 -16.50 14.54
C LEU A 188 9.14 -16.28 16.05
N TRP A 189 7.99 -16.66 16.64
CA TRP A 189 7.80 -16.52 18.09
C TRP A 189 8.74 -17.40 18.90
N VAL A 190 8.96 -18.64 18.45
CA VAL A 190 9.92 -19.55 19.09
C VAL A 190 11.31 -18.95 19.03
N ASP A 191 11.76 -18.55 17.84
CA ASP A 191 13.09 -17.99 17.60
C ASP A 191 13.32 -16.68 18.39
N LEU A 192 12.28 -15.86 18.60
CA LEU A 192 12.36 -14.65 19.42
C LEU A 192 12.46 -14.95 20.92
N ILE A 193 11.75 -15.98 21.41
CA ILE A 193 11.78 -16.37 22.83
C ILE A 193 13.10 -17.10 23.17
N THR A 194 13.62 -17.93 22.25
CA THR A 194 14.90 -18.62 22.42
C THR A 194 16.11 -17.72 22.15
N LEU A 195 15.89 -16.50 21.65
CA LEU A 195 16.92 -15.55 21.23
C LEU A 195 17.79 -16.06 20.07
N GLU A 196 17.29 -17.02 19.29
CA GLU A 196 17.97 -17.61 18.14
C GLU A 196 17.56 -16.97 16.80
N ALA A 197 16.66 -15.98 16.82
CA ALA A 197 16.23 -15.28 15.62
C ALA A 197 17.41 -14.61 14.87
N PRO A 198 17.39 -14.64 13.52
CA PRO A 198 18.48 -14.09 12.72
C PRO A 198 18.63 -12.58 12.96
N MET A 199 19.87 -12.08 12.86
CA MET A 199 20.18 -10.66 13.07
C MET A 199 19.34 -9.72 12.18
N THR A 200 19.02 -10.16 10.97
CA THR A 200 18.15 -9.43 10.04
C THR A 200 16.74 -9.21 10.60
N ALA A 201 16.16 -10.21 11.28
CA ALA A 201 14.87 -10.08 11.94
C ALA A 201 14.92 -9.06 13.08
N TRP A 202 15.93 -9.13 13.96
CA TRP A 202 16.12 -8.18 15.06
C TRP A 202 16.27 -6.73 14.59
N ILE A 203 17.13 -6.49 13.59
CA ILE A 203 17.33 -5.16 13.01
C ILE A 203 16.03 -4.63 12.41
N THR A 204 15.26 -5.49 11.74
CA THR A 204 14.00 -5.10 11.10
C THR A 204 12.95 -4.76 12.16
N ILE A 205 12.77 -5.61 13.17
CA ILE A 205 11.86 -5.36 14.30
C ILE A 205 12.23 -4.04 14.98
N LEU A 206 13.51 -3.81 15.28
CA LEU A 206 13.97 -2.58 15.91
C LEU A 206 13.71 -1.35 15.03
N THR A 207 14.02 -1.43 13.74
CA THR A 207 13.81 -0.32 12.79
C THR A 207 12.33 0.06 12.70
N PHE A 208 11.44 -0.91 12.55
CA PHE A 208 9.99 -0.65 12.52
C PHE A 208 9.47 -0.18 13.89
N THR A 209 9.98 -0.72 14.99
CA THR A 209 9.61 -0.28 16.34
C THR A 209 9.96 1.18 16.55
N VAL A 210 11.22 1.55 16.31
CA VAL A 210 11.71 2.93 16.47
C VAL A 210 11.00 3.85 15.48
N GLY A 211 10.85 3.43 14.22
CA GLY A 211 10.15 4.17 13.18
C GLY A 211 8.71 4.48 13.57
N THR A 212 7.92 3.47 13.94
CA THR A 212 6.53 3.66 14.37
C THR A 212 6.44 4.52 15.62
N TYR A 213 7.30 4.28 16.61
CA TYR A 213 7.30 5.04 17.87
C TYR A 213 7.63 6.53 17.64
N ALA A 214 8.65 6.82 16.84
CA ALA A 214 9.08 8.18 16.51
C ALA A 214 8.08 8.90 15.60
N LEU A 215 7.69 8.25 14.50
CA LEU A 215 6.84 8.85 13.48
C LEU A 215 5.41 9.06 13.99
N ALA A 216 4.77 8.07 14.61
CA ALA A 216 3.38 8.20 15.06
C ALA A 216 3.26 8.92 16.43
N GLY A 217 4.25 8.78 17.31
CA GLY A 217 4.23 9.37 18.65
C GLY A 217 4.62 10.85 18.67
N PHE A 218 5.73 11.19 18.02
CA PHE A 218 6.35 12.51 18.11
C PHE A 218 6.12 13.36 16.86
N MET A 219 6.48 12.83 15.68
CA MET A 219 6.39 13.61 14.44
C MET A 219 4.94 13.81 13.96
N ARG A 220 4.06 12.81 14.15
CA ARG A 220 2.62 12.87 13.87
C ARG A 220 2.31 13.44 12.48
N GLU A 221 1.68 14.62 12.42
CA GLU A 221 1.33 15.32 11.19
C GLU A 221 2.55 15.80 10.39
N GLN A 222 3.69 16.04 11.04
CA GLN A 222 4.92 16.47 10.36
C GLN A 222 5.43 15.39 9.41
N THR A 223 5.20 14.12 9.72
CA THR A 223 5.49 13.02 8.79
C THR A 223 4.68 13.15 7.49
N CYS A 224 3.39 13.52 7.59
CA CYS A 224 2.54 13.70 6.43
C CYS A 224 2.85 14.98 5.64
N LEU A 225 3.30 16.06 6.31
CA LEU A 225 3.62 17.33 5.69
C LEU A 225 5.00 17.35 5.00
N TRP A 226 6.00 16.71 5.64
CA TRP A 226 7.41 16.84 5.23
C TRP A 226 8.03 15.54 4.70
N LEU A 227 7.76 14.40 5.34
CA LEU A 227 8.41 13.14 4.98
C LEU A 227 7.67 12.41 3.86
N CYS A 228 6.35 12.56 3.78
CA CYS A 228 5.51 11.81 2.84
C CYS A 228 5.49 12.48 1.46
N PRO A 229 6.18 11.94 0.44
CA PRO A 229 6.13 12.51 -0.91
C PRO A 229 4.73 12.41 -1.51
N TYR A 230 3.95 11.41 -1.08
CA TYR A 230 2.62 11.15 -1.58
C TYR A 230 1.63 12.27 -1.25
N ALA A 231 1.77 12.90 -0.07
CA ALA A 231 0.91 14.02 0.34
C ALA A 231 0.92 15.15 -0.70
N ARG A 232 2.10 15.48 -1.24
CA ARG A 232 2.28 16.54 -2.25
C ARG A 232 1.76 16.14 -3.63
N ILE A 233 2.05 14.91 -4.06
CA ILE A 233 1.59 14.41 -5.37
C ILE A 233 0.05 14.38 -5.41
N GLN A 234 -0.60 13.97 -4.32
CA GLN A 234 -2.06 13.95 -4.26
C GLN A 234 -2.70 15.33 -4.38
N SER A 235 -2.14 16.36 -3.74
CA SER A 235 -2.69 17.72 -3.84
C SER A 235 -2.68 18.22 -5.29
N ALA A 236 -1.68 17.85 -6.10
CA ALA A 236 -1.63 18.14 -7.54
C ALA A 236 -2.61 17.31 -8.39
N MET A 237 -3.11 16.18 -7.89
CA MET A 237 -4.04 15.30 -8.60
C MET A 237 -5.52 15.67 -8.39
N VAL A 238 -5.82 16.51 -7.40
CA VAL A 238 -7.17 17.02 -7.14
C VAL A 238 -7.59 17.99 -8.27
N ASP A 239 -8.82 17.84 -8.74
CA ASP A 239 -9.44 18.73 -9.72
C ASP A 239 -10.72 19.38 -9.16
N ARG A 240 -11.33 20.29 -9.93
CA ARG A 240 -12.54 21.02 -9.54
C ARG A 240 -13.75 20.12 -9.28
N HIS A 241 -13.72 18.90 -9.79
CA HIS A 241 -14.80 17.92 -9.65
C HIS A 241 -14.55 16.94 -8.50
N THR A 242 -13.32 16.84 -8.00
CA THR A 242 -12.93 15.92 -6.92
C THR A 242 -13.71 16.26 -5.67
N VAL A 243 -14.31 15.25 -5.05
CA VAL A 243 -15.17 15.44 -3.87
C VAL A 243 -14.31 15.45 -2.63
N ILE A 244 -14.21 16.60 -1.97
CA ILE A 244 -13.38 16.80 -0.77
C ILE A 244 -14.22 17.42 0.36
N PRO A 245 -13.81 17.30 1.64
CA PRO A 245 -14.48 18.04 2.70
C PRO A 245 -14.33 19.53 2.44
N THR A 246 -15.44 20.23 2.28
CA THR A 246 -15.49 21.65 1.92
C THR A 246 -16.48 22.37 2.83
N TYR A 247 -16.11 23.58 3.24
CA TYR A 247 -16.97 24.49 3.99
C TYR A 247 -17.84 25.30 3.01
N ASP A 248 -19.13 25.40 3.29
CA ASP A 248 -20.09 26.13 2.45
C ASP A 248 -20.07 27.63 2.81
N ASP A 249 -19.24 28.39 2.10
CA ASP A 249 -19.05 29.83 2.35
C ASP A 249 -20.35 30.62 2.17
N ARG A 250 -21.14 30.29 1.14
CA ARG A 250 -22.41 30.98 0.83
C ARG A 250 -23.43 30.86 1.94
N ARG A 251 -23.43 29.71 2.62
CA ARG A 251 -24.30 29.44 3.76
C ARG A 251 -23.69 29.91 5.07
N GLY A 252 -22.37 29.80 5.22
CA GLY A 252 -21.63 30.00 6.45
C GLY A 252 -21.32 31.45 6.79
N GLU A 253 -21.10 32.29 5.77
CA GLU A 253 -20.63 33.66 5.89
C GLU A 253 -21.77 34.71 5.73
N PRO A 254 -21.67 35.89 6.38
CA PRO A 254 -20.62 36.29 7.31
C PRO A 254 -20.74 35.58 8.67
N ARG A 255 -19.62 35.01 9.12
CA ARG A 255 -19.51 34.32 10.41
C ARG A 255 -19.71 35.29 11.57
N SER A 256 -20.32 34.81 12.64
CA SER A 256 -20.52 35.61 13.85
C SER A 256 -20.70 34.74 15.07
N HIS A 257 -20.19 35.20 16.21
CA HIS A 257 -20.37 34.49 17.48
C HIS A 257 -21.84 34.38 17.86
N LEU A 258 -22.18 33.27 18.53
CA LEU A 258 -23.56 32.92 18.90
C LEU A 258 -24.30 34.05 19.63
N LYS A 259 -23.63 34.75 20.57
CA LYS A 259 -24.22 35.88 21.29
C LYS A 259 -24.65 37.00 20.35
N LYS A 260 -23.80 37.36 19.38
CA LYS A 260 -24.09 38.39 18.39
C LYS A 260 -25.27 37.95 17.50
N LYS A 261 -25.32 36.68 17.08
CA LYS A 261 -26.43 36.13 16.27
C LYS A 261 -27.80 36.17 16.96
N LEU A 262 -27.86 36.00 18.27
CA LEU A 262 -29.12 36.04 19.03
C LEU A 262 -29.73 37.46 19.07
N HIS A 263 -28.91 38.49 18.88
CA HIS A 263 -29.34 39.90 18.91
C HIS A 263 -29.59 40.51 17.53
N VAL A 264 -29.35 39.76 16.44
CA VAL A 264 -29.64 40.24 15.08
C VAL A 264 -31.12 40.00 14.78
N ALA A 265 -31.86 41.09 14.56
CA ALA A 265 -33.29 41.05 14.26
C ALA A 265 -33.60 40.31 12.93
N ASN A 266 -32.69 40.38 11.95
CA ASN A 266 -32.86 39.74 10.66
C ASN A 266 -31.85 38.60 10.43
N ARG A 267 -32.33 37.35 10.40
CA ARG A 267 -31.49 36.16 10.25
C ARG A 267 -30.73 36.10 8.92
N SER A 268 -31.10 36.89 7.91
CA SER A 268 -30.40 36.95 6.62
C SER A 268 -29.06 37.71 6.67
N GLN A 269 -28.76 38.44 7.75
CA GLN A 269 -27.51 39.22 7.87
C GLN A 269 -26.35 38.43 8.48
N VAL A 270 -26.58 37.18 8.90
CA VAL A 270 -25.58 36.34 9.56
C VAL A 270 -25.65 34.92 9.00
N GLY A 271 -24.52 34.39 8.54
CA GLY A 271 -24.46 33.03 8.02
C GLY A 271 -24.68 31.97 9.10
N ASP A 272 -24.58 30.70 8.74
CA ASP A 272 -24.80 29.57 9.68
C ASP A 272 -23.61 29.31 10.60
N CYS A 273 -22.38 29.67 10.21
CA CYS A 273 -21.17 29.45 11.00
C CYS A 273 -21.12 30.35 12.24
N ILE A 274 -21.07 29.75 13.43
CA ILE A 274 -21.05 30.49 14.71
C ILE A 274 -19.65 30.82 15.22
N ASP A 275 -18.63 30.65 14.38
CA ASP A 275 -17.22 30.91 14.71
C ASP A 275 -16.74 30.23 16.01
N CYS A 276 -17.06 28.94 16.18
CA CYS A 276 -16.73 28.18 17.38
C CYS A 276 -15.37 27.49 17.35
N HIS A 277 -14.69 27.48 16.18
CA HIS A 277 -13.42 26.79 15.93
C HIS A 277 -13.39 25.28 16.27
N LEU A 278 -14.54 24.62 16.47
CA LEU A 278 -14.57 23.20 16.81
C LEU A 278 -14.10 22.31 15.65
N CYS A 279 -14.33 22.73 14.40
CA CYS A 279 -13.81 22.06 13.20
C CYS A 279 -12.28 22.04 13.18
N VAL A 280 -11.64 23.16 13.53
CA VAL A 280 -10.18 23.31 13.65
C VAL A 280 -9.66 22.45 14.80
N ALA A 281 -10.31 22.53 15.97
CA ALA A 281 -9.91 21.77 17.15
C ALA A 281 -10.04 20.25 16.96
N ALA A 282 -10.98 19.78 16.11
CA ALA A 282 -11.14 18.36 15.79
C ALA A 282 -10.19 17.87 14.69
N CYS A 283 -9.51 18.78 13.99
CA CYS A 283 -8.60 18.44 12.90
C CYS A 283 -7.27 17.88 13.47
N PRO A 284 -6.83 16.68 13.05
CA PRO A 284 -5.58 16.09 13.53
C PRO A 284 -4.34 16.90 13.12
N THR A 285 -4.44 17.68 12.05
CA THR A 285 -3.37 18.52 11.51
C THR A 285 -3.58 20.02 11.80
N GLY A 286 -4.66 20.38 12.53
CA GLY A 286 -4.94 21.77 12.91
C GLY A 286 -5.41 22.69 11.79
N VAL A 287 -5.65 22.16 10.58
CA VAL A 287 -6.13 22.94 9.43
C VAL A 287 -7.47 23.62 9.71
N ASP A 288 -7.56 24.91 9.36
CA ASP A 288 -8.83 25.64 9.32
C ASP A 288 -9.51 25.47 7.96
N ILE A 289 -10.46 24.54 7.91
CA ILE A 289 -11.24 24.23 6.71
C ILE A 289 -12.06 25.42 6.17
N ARG A 290 -12.26 26.47 6.98
CA ARG A 290 -12.98 27.68 6.55
C ARG A 290 -12.13 28.58 5.66
N ALA A 291 -10.82 28.37 5.62
CA ALA A 291 -9.91 29.06 4.70
C ALA A 291 -9.69 28.27 3.38
N GLY A 292 -10.53 27.27 3.11
CA GLY A 292 -10.44 26.44 1.91
C GLY A 292 -9.50 25.24 2.05
N LEU A 293 -9.11 24.68 0.90
CA LEU A 293 -8.24 23.50 0.84
C LEU A 293 -6.79 23.89 1.16
N GLN A 294 -6.24 23.27 2.21
CA GLN A 294 -4.84 23.43 2.62
C GLN A 294 -4.08 22.11 2.48
N GLU A 295 -2.76 22.18 2.30
CA GLU A 295 -1.86 21.02 2.14
C GLU A 295 -1.88 20.06 3.36
N GLY A 296 -2.20 20.58 4.54
CA GLY A 296 -2.35 19.77 5.75
C GLY A 296 -3.66 18.97 5.81
N CYS A 297 -4.60 19.17 4.89
CA CYS A 297 -5.89 18.50 4.93
C CYS A 297 -5.75 17.02 4.54
N LEU A 298 -5.92 16.12 5.50
CA LEU A 298 -5.94 14.67 5.26
C LEU A 298 -7.26 14.17 4.65
N MET A 299 -8.25 15.05 4.46
CA MET A 299 -9.58 14.71 3.96
C MET A 299 -10.29 13.59 4.74
N CYS A 300 -10.11 13.58 6.07
CA CYS A 300 -10.66 12.55 6.97
C CYS A 300 -12.05 12.88 7.54
N ALA A 301 -12.64 14.01 7.16
CA ALA A 301 -14.00 14.45 7.52
C ALA A 301 -14.35 14.58 9.01
N LEU A 302 -13.35 14.56 9.91
CA LEU A 302 -13.58 14.79 11.34
C LEU A 302 -14.14 16.19 11.64
N CYS A 303 -13.84 17.17 10.78
CA CYS A 303 -14.43 18.51 10.82
C CYS A 303 -15.94 18.51 10.54
N ILE A 304 -16.45 17.57 9.73
CA ILE A 304 -17.89 17.42 9.44
C ILE A 304 -18.62 16.96 10.71
N ASP A 305 -18.14 15.90 11.36
CA ASP A 305 -18.73 15.39 12.62
C ASP A 305 -18.74 16.49 13.71
N ALA A 306 -17.65 17.25 13.82
CA ALA A 306 -17.54 18.37 14.74
C ALA A 306 -18.57 19.47 14.45
N CYS A 307 -18.71 19.89 13.19
CA CYS A 307 -19.64 20.94 12.79
C CYS A 307 -21.10 20.51 12.95
N ASP A 308 -21.44 19.30 12.50
CA ASP A 308 -22.80 18.76 12.57
C ASP A 308 -23.29 18.58 14.01
N THR A 309 -22.38 18.28 14.94
CA THR A 309 -22.67 18.25 16.38
C THR A 309 -23.12 19.62 16.88
N VAL A 310 -22.48 20.71 16.43
CA VAL A 310 -22.85 22.09 16.78
C VAL A 310 -24.15 22.48 16.11
N MET A 311 -24.30 22.21 14.80
CA MET A 311 -25.52 22.52 14.05
C MET A 311 -26.75 21.81 14.63
N GLY A 312 -26.59 20.54 15.05
CA GLY A 312 -27.65 19.79 15.73
C GLY A 312 -28.07 20.42 17.06
N LYS A 313 -27.11 20.89 17.88
CA LYS A 313 -27.42 21.59 19.14
C LYS A 313 -28.14 22.92 18.92
N LEU A 314 -27.80 23.62 17.84
CA LEU A 314 -28.44 24.87 17.44
C LEU A 314 -29.75 24.66 16.68
N ARG A 315 -30.17 23.41 16.43
CA ARG A 315 -31.32 23.04 15.58
C ARG A 315 -31.28 23.69 14.20
N ARG A 316 -30.08 23.80 13.62
CA ARG A 316 -29.87 24.24 12.23
C ARG A 316 -29.62 23.03 11.33
N PRO A 317 -29.87 23.13 10.01
CA PRO A 317 -29.60 22.03 9.09
C PRO A 317 -28.14 21.57 9.19
N ARG A 318 -27.87 20.28 9.04
CA ARG A 318 -26.50 19.75 8.98
C ARG A 318 -25.82 20.07 7.64
N GLY A 319 -24.55 19.72 7.49
CA GLY A 319 -23.83 19.83 6.21
C GLY A 319 -23.34 21.24 5.89
N LEU A 320 -23.05 22.05 6.91
CA LEU A 320 -22.32 23.32 6.71
C LEU A 320 -20.88 23.05 6.25
N ILE A 321 -20.30 21.94 6.71
CA ILE A 321 -19.12 21.31 6.08
C ILE A 321 -19.61 19.98 5.54
N ARG A 322 -19.33 19.69 4.27
CA ARG A 322 -19.74 18.42 3.63
C ARG A 322 -18.71 17.99 2.59
N TYR A 323 -18.77 16.72 2.18
CA TYR A 323 -18.05 16.27 1.00
C TYR A 323 -18.71 16.87 -0.22
N ALA A 324 -18.02 17.80 -0.88
CA ALA A 324 -18.49 18.46 -2.08
C ALA A 324 -17.32 18.87 -2.97
N SER A 325 -17.57 18.89 -4.27
CA SER A 325 -16.61 19.40 -5.25
C SER A 325 -16.62 20.92 -5.31
N LEU A 326 -15.56 21.53 -5.85
CA LEU A 326 -15.50 22.99 -5.99
C LEU A 326 -16.62 23.51 -6.90
N ASP A 327 -16.90 22.82 -8.01
CA ASP A 327 -17.97 23.22 -8.93
C ASP A 327 -19.37 23.06 -8.32
N GLU A 328 -19.57 22.08 -7.44
CA GLU A 328 -20.81 21.96 -6.67
C GLU A 328 -20.98 23.16 -5.74
N MET A 329 -19.92 23.64 -5.08
CA MET A 329 -19.98 24.81 -4.22
C MET A 329 -20.19 26.12 -5.01
N GLU A 330 -19.52 26.27 -6.16
CA GLU A 330 -19.55 27.49 -6.97
C GLU A 330 -20.77 27.59 -7.89
N SER A 331 -21.19 26.49 -8.52
CA SER A 331 -22.21 26.51 -9.58
C SER A 331 -23.41 25.62 -9.29
N ALA A 332 -23.41 24.87 -8.18
CA ALA A 332 -24.41 23.84 -7.87
C ALA A 332 -24.52 22.73 -8.94
N ILE A 333 -23.56 22.66 -9.87
CA ILE A 333 -23.49 21.63 -10.89
C ILE A 333 -22.64 20.48 -10.37
N VAL A 334 -23.19 19.27 -10.36
CA VAL A 334 -22.46 18.06 -10.03
C VAL A 334 -22.19 17.29 -11.32
N ILE A 335 -20.92 17.21 -11.73
CA ILE A 335 -20.55 16.42 -12.91
C ILE A 335 -20.58 14.93 -12.54
N PRO A 336 -21.39 14.11 -13.23
CA PRO A 336 -21.45 12.67 -13.00
C PRO A 336 -20.09 12.01 -13.22
N LEU A 337 -19.83 10.93 -12.48
CA LEU A 337 -18.58 10.18 -12.57
C LEU A 337 -18.28 9.71 -14.01
N TRP A 338 -19.32 9.38 -14.78
CA TRP A 338 -19.20 8.91 -16.16
C TRP A 338 -18.56 9.96 -17.11
N ASN A 339 -18.71 11.26 -16.85
CA ASN A 339 -18.15 12.31 -17.70
C ASN A 339 -16.72 12.71 -17.30
N ARG A 340 -16.11 12.02 -16.34
CA ARG A 340 -14.75 12.31 -15.87
C ARG A 340 -13.73 11.44 -16.60
N THR A 341 -13.22 11.96 -17.72
CA THR A 341 -12.25 11.25 -18.58
C THR A 341 -11.05 10.71 -17.79
N ARG A 342 -10.52 11.48 -16.83
CA ARG A 342 -9.39 11.06 -15.99
C ARG A 342 -9.69 9.79 -15.20
N VAL A 343 -10.89 9.69 -14.62
CA VAL A 343 -11.33 8.50 -13.87
C VAL A 343 -11.42 7.28 -14.78
N TRP A 344 -11.93 7.46 -16.00
CA TRP A 344 -12.00 6.37 -17.00
C TRP A 344 -10.63 5.90 -17.45
N VAL A 345 -9.70 6.81 -17.74
CA VAL A 345 -8.35 6.43 -18.16
C VAL A 345 -7.66 5.63 -17.06
N TYR A 346 -7.69 6.12 -15.81
CA TYR A 346 -7.06 5.42 -14.70
C TYR A 346 -7.79 4.11 -14.34
N GLY A 347 -9.12 4.10 -14.43
CA GLY A 347 -9.96 2.93 -14.21
C GLY A 347 -9.71 1.84 -15.26
N ALA A 348 -9.58 2.22 -16.54
CA ALA A 348 -9.28 1.31 -17.63
C ALA A 348 -7.89 0.69 -17.48
N ILE A 349 -6.86 1.47 -17.14
CA ILE A 349 -5.51 0.93 -16.88
C ILE A 349 -5.53 -0.02 -15.69
N SER A 350 -6.24 0.34 -14.60
CA SER A 350 -6.41 -0.54 -13.44
C SER A 350 -7.11 -1.83 -13.83
N LEU A 351 -8.18 -1.76 -14.63
CA LEU A 351 -8.91 -2.93 -15.10
C LEU A 351 -8.05 -3.83 -15.98
N LEU A 352 -7.29 -3.26 -16.93
CA LEU A 352 -6.36 -4.01 -17.78
C LEU A 352 -5.28 -4.69 -16.96
N ALA A 353 -4.72 -4.02 -15.94
CA ALA A 353 -3.77 -4.63 -15.02
C ALA A 353 -4.42 -5.79 -14.24
N ALA A 354 -5.65 -5.63 -13.73
CA ALA A 354 -6.38 -6.69 -13.03
C ALA A 354 -6.65 -7.90 -13.93
N VAL A 355 -7.06 -7.67 -15.18
CA VAL A 355 -7.26 -8.73 -16.19
C VAL A 355 -5.93 -9.43 -16.50
N GLY A 356 -4.84 -8.67 -16.64
CA GLY A 356 -3.50 -9.23 -16.87
C GLY A 356 -3.02 -10.10 -15.70
N ILE A 357 -3.30 -9.70 -14.46
CA ILE A 357 -3.01 -10.50 -13.26
C ILE A 357 -3.85 -11.78 -13.26
N ALA A 358 -5.16 -11.68 -13.50
CA ALA A 358 -6.06 -12.83 -13.53
C ALA A 358 -5.66 -13.83 -14.63
N TYR A 359 -5.34 -13.33 -15.83
CA TYR A 359 -4.82 -14.14 -16.92
C TYR A 359 -3.50 -14.79 -16.54
N GLY A 360 -2.56 -14.03 -15.99
CA GLY A 360 -1.26 -14.55 -15.58
C GLY A 360 -1.35 -15.65 -14.55
N ILE A 361 -2.20 -15.49 -13.53
CA ILE A 361 -2.45 -16.53 -12.52
C ILE A 361 -3.09 -17.77 -13.17
N ALA A 362 -4.05 -17.59 -14.09
CA ALA A 362 -4.71 -18.70 -14.76
C ALA A 362 -3.81 -19.45 -15.76
N SER A 363 -2.81 -18.77 -16.33
CA SER A 363 -1.84 -19.34 -17.28
C SER A 363 -0.56 -19.87 -16.61
N LEU A 364 -0.49 -19.92 -15.27
CA LEU A 364 0.67 -20.47 -14.57
C LEU A 364 0.72 -21.99 -14.77
N ASP A 365 1.69 -22.46 -15.53
CA ASP A 365 1.98 -23.89 -15.64
C ASP A 365 2.36 -24.47 -14.27
N ALA A 366 1.76 -25.60 -13.91
CA ALA A 366 2.07 -26.29 -12.65
C ALA A 366 3.51 -26.82 -12.60
N ILE A 367 4.07 -27.18 -13.77
CA ILE A 367 5.44 -27.65 -13.95
C ILE A 367 6.07 -26.84 -15.07
N GLU A 368 7.21 -26.23 -14.80
CA GLU A 368 7.97 -25.50 -15.81
C GLU A 368 9.30 -26.20 -16.08
N LEU A 369 9.54 -26.53 -17.35
CA LEU A 369 10.82 -27.04 -17.82
C LEU A 369 11.68 -25.88 -18.33
N LYS A 370 12.94 -25.84 -17.89
CA LYS A 370 13.97 -24.96 -18.46
C LYS A 370 15.17 -25.79 -18.89
N VAL A 371 15.49 -25.71 -20.17
CA VAL A 371 16.62 -26.44 -20.78
C VAL A 371 17.80 -25.49 -20.94
N LEU A 372 18.90 -25.79 -20.25
CA LEU A 372 20.15 -25.03 -20.35
C LEU A 372 21.20 -25.88 -21.07
N ARG A 373 21.56 -25.50 -22.30
CA ARG A 373 22.66 -26.15 -23.00
C ARG A 373 24.01 -25.71 -22.41
N THR A 374 24.92 -26.65 -22.24
CA THR A 374 26.31 -26.36 -21.87
C THR A 374 26.99 -25.61 -23.03
N ARG A 375 27.66 -24.50 -22.73
CA ARG A 375 28.30 -23.65 -23.76
C ARG A 375 29.72 -24.09 -24.12
N GLN A 376 30.42 -24.76 -23.21
CA GLN A 376 31.79 -25.24 -23.40
C GLN A 376 31.97 -26.59 -22.70
N PRO A 377 32.42 -27.64 -23.40
CA PRO A 377 32.56 -27.74 -24.86
C PRO A 377 31.21 -27.70 -25.58
N MET A 378 31.20 -27.23 -26.84
CA MET A 378 29.97 -27.12 -27.64
C MET A 378 29.39 -28.48 -28.04
N TYR A 379 30.25 -29.48 -28.25
CA TYR A 379 29.94 -30.89 -28.46
C TYR A 379 31.18 -31.73 -28.11
N VAL A 380 30.99 -33.03 -27.87
CA VAL A 380 32.07 -34.01 -27.65
C VAL A 380 31.90 -35.17 -28.61
N VAL A 381 32.99 -35.57 -29.29
CA VAL A 381 33.00 -36.76 -30.15
C VAL A 381 33.32 -37.99 -29.29
N GLN A 382 32.46 -38.99 -29.34
CA GLN A 382 32.63 -40.25 -28.61
C GLN A 382 33.47 -41.26 -29.40
N SER A 383 33.94 -42.31 -28.74
CA SER A 383 34.77 -43.37 -29.33
C SER A 383 34.07 -44.16 -30.46
N ASP A 384 32.73 -44.17 -30.47
CA ASP A 384 31.89 -44.77 -31.51
C ASP A 384 31.63 -43.82 -32.69
N GLY A 385 32.20 -42.61 -32.67
CA GLY A 385 31.99 -41.56 -33.68
C GLY A 385 30.65 -40.81 -33.54
N SER A 386 29.87 -41.09 -32.50
CA SER A 386 28.68 -40.30 -32.17
C SER A 386 29.05 -38.94 -31.57
N ILE A 387 28.14 -37.97 -31.71
CA ILE A 387 28.30 -36.63 -31.15
C ILE A 387 27.44 -36.54 -29.89
N GLN A 388 28.01 -36.03 -28.80
CA GLN A 388 27.34 -35.84 -27.53
C GLN A 388 27.25 -34.35 -27.18
N ASN A 389 26.04 -33.91 -26.82
CA ASN A 389 25.77 -32.61 -26.21
C ASN A 389 25.29 -32.78 -24.78
N GLN A 390 25.66 -31.82 -23.91
CA GLN A 390 25.26 -31.82 -22.51
C GLN A 390 24.24 -30.73 -22.24
N TYR A 391 23.11 -31.12 -21.65
CA TYR A 391 22.03 -30.23 -21.24
C TYR A 391 21.83 -30.35 -19.74
N THR A 392 21.53 -29.22 -19.10
CA THR A 392 21.06 -29.16 -17.73
C THR A 392 19.59 -28.82 -17.77
N LEU A 393 18.75 -29.76 -17.37
CA LEU A 393 17.31 -29.58 -17.26
C LEU A 393 17.02 -29.11 -15.83
N LYS A 394 16.35 -27.96 -15.73
CA LYS A 394 15.82 -27.46 -14.48
C LYS A 394 14.31 -27.64 -14.53
N ILE A 395 13.80 -28.53 -13.69
CA ILE A 395 12.39 -28.82 -13.56
C ILE A 395 11.92 -28.06 -12.33
N LEU A 396 11.03 -27.10 -12.55
CA LEU A 396 10.42 -26.34 -11.48
C LEU A 396 9.02 -26.89 -11.23
N ASN A 397 8.82 -27.46 -10.05
CA ASN A 397 7.50 -27.85 -9.58
C ASN A 397 6.91 -26.70 -8.76
N LYS A 398 5.85 -26.06 -9.29
CA LYS A 398 5.16 -24.96 -8.58
C LYS A 398 4.11 -25.47 -7.58
N MET A 399 3.79 -26.76 -7.59
CA MET A 399 2.88 -27.39 -6.63
C MET A 399 3.58 -27.69 -5.29
N THR A 400 2.79 -27.93 -4.25
CA THR A 400 3.29 -28.32 -2.92
C THR A 400 3.65 -29.80 -2.81
N ARG A 401 3.12 -30.64 -3.71
CA ARG A 401 3.33 -32.09 -3.74
C ARG A 401 4.41 -32.49 -4.74
N ASP A 402 5.12 -33.57 -4.42
CA ASP A 402 6.12 -34.17 -5.30
C ASP A 402 5.45 -34.78 -6.55
N ILE A 403 6.13 -34.70 -7.69
CA ILE A 403 5.62 -35.18 -8.97
C ILE A 403 6.68 -36.03 -9.63
N ASP A 404 6.31 -37.24 -10.01
CA ASP A 404 7.16 -38.05 -10.88
C ASP A 404 6.99 -37.58 -12.32
N ALA A 405 8.06 -37.02 -12.85
CA ALA A 405 8.10 -36.46 -14.19
C ALA A 405 8.95 -37.34 -15.10
N ARG A 406 8.43 -37.64 -16.30
CA ARG A 406 9.13 -38.38 -17.34
C ARG A 406 9.61 -37.40 -18.40
N ILE A 407 10.90 -37.46 -18.72
CA ILE A 407 11.49 -36.66 -19.78
C ILE A 407 11.48 -37.47 -21.07
N SER A 408 11.00 -36.86 -22.14
CA SER A 408 11.10 -37.37 -23.50
C SER A 408 11.76 -36.32 -24.40
N ILE A 409 12.39 -36.79 -25.46
CA ILE A 409 13.19 -35.96 -26.35
C ILE A 409 12.83 -36.31 -27.78
N SER A 410 12.62 -35.31 -28.61
CA SER A 410 12.38 -35.48 -30.05
C SER A 410 13.37 -34.62 -30.85
N GLY A 411 13.81 -35.14 -32.00
CA GLY A 411 14.82 -34.49 -32.84
C GLY A 411 15.40 -35.44 -33.89
N PRO A 412 16.67 -35.26 -34.32
CA PRO A 412 17.32 -36.11 -35.31
C PRO A 412 17.20 -37.62 -35.06
N GLN A 413 17.13 -38.42 -36.12
CA GLN A 413 16.97 -39.87 -35.99
C GLN A 413 18.14 -40.51 -35.21
N GLY A 414 17.84 -41.47 -34.33
CA GLY A 414 18.84 -42.18 -33.52
C GLY A 414 19.34 -41.42 -32.30
N LEU A 415 18.62 -40.42 -31.82
CA LEU A 415 18.90 -39.76 -30.54
C LEU A 415 18.82 -40.74 -29.38
N VAL A 416 19.84 -40.73 -28.52
CA VAL A 416 19.87 -41.49 -27.27
C VAL A 416 20.17 -40.52 -26.13
N SER A 417 19.30 -40.48 -25.12
CA SER A 417 19.59 -39.80 -23.85
C SER A 417 20.38 -40.72 -22.92
N THR A 418 21.21 -40.13 -22.06
CA THR A 418 21.89 -40.83 -20.98
C THR A 418 22.02 -39.87 -19.79
N GLY A 419 21.78 -40.35 -18.57
CA GLY A 419 21.90 -39.54 -17.34
C GLY A 419 20.58 -38.97 -16.79
N GLY A 420 19.45 -39.33 -17.40
CA GLY A 420 18.10 -39.01 -16.90
C GLY A 420 17.06 -40.06 -17.30
N ASP A 421 17.50 -41.30 -17.55
CA ASP A 421 16.63 -42.38 -18.01
C ASP A 421 15.86 -42.95 -16.80
N GLY A 422 14.70 -42.36 -16.52
CA GLY A 422 13.84 -42.72 -15.40
C GLY A 422 12.78 -41.67 -15.10
N SER A 423 11.86 -41.97 -14.18
CA SER A 423 11.03 -40.95 -13.55
C SER A 423 11.90 -40.12 -12.62
N ILE A 424 11.91 -38.79 -12.80
CA ILE A 424 12.55 -37.87 -11.88
C ILE A 424 11.48 -37.31 -10.96
N THR A 425 11.64 -37.50 -9.67
CA THR A 425 10.77 -36.91 -8.67
C THR A 425 11.12 -35.42 -8.55
N ALA A 426 10.27 -34.57 -9.11
CA ALA A 426 10.37 -33.13 -8.95
C ALA A 426 9.73 -32.74 -7.62
N HIS A 427 10.56 -32.39 -6.64
CA HIS A 427 10.07 -32.05 -5.30
C HIS A 427 9.22 -30.78 -5.30
N GLY A 428 8.14 -30.79 -4.52
CA GLY A 428 7.20 -29.68 -4.41
C GLY A 428 7.88 -28.36 -4.07
N SER A 429 7.46 -27.27 -4.72
CA SER A 429 7.94 -25.90 -4.52
C SER A 429 9.47 -25.76 -4.63
N THR A 430 10.15 -26.63 -5.37
CA THR A 430 11.60 -26.56 -5.57
C THR A 430 12.00 -26.74 -7.02
N VAL A 431 13.23 -26.37 -7.32
CA VAL A 431 13.85 -26.62 -8.62
C VAL A 431 14.69 -27.88 -8.51
N THR A 432 14.26 -28.94 -9.19
CA THR A 432 15.04 -30.16 -9.33
C THR A 432 15.91 -30.03 -10.58
N GLN A 433 17.23 -30.17 -10.42
CA GLN A 433 18.18 -30.09 -11.51
C GLN A 433 18.64 -31.50 -11.89
N THR A 434 18.55 -31.83 -13.18
CA THR A 434 19.17 -33.04 -13.74
C THR A 434 20.05 -32.70 -14.92
N THR A 435 21.11 -33.47 -15.13
CA THR A 435 22.00 -33.33 -16.27
C THR A 435 21.77 -34.46 -17.24
N LEU A 436 21.48 -34.10 -18.47
CA LEU A 436 21.16 -35.04 -19.52
C LEU A 436 22.20 -34.94 -20.64
N PHE A 437 22.78 -36.08 -20.99
CA PHE A 437 23.66 -36.23 -22.13
C PHE A 437 22.85 -36.76 -23.30
N VAL A 438 22.86 -36.03 -24.41
CA VAL A 438 22.16 -36.42 -25.62
C VAL A 438 23.19 -36.81 -26.66
N ARG A 439 23.07 -38.02 -27.22
CA ARG A 439 23.95 -38.55 -28.27
C ARG A 439 23.18 -38.70 -29.56
N ALA A 440 23.82 -38.36 -30.67
CA ALA A 440 23.28 -38.57 -32.00
C ALA A 440 24.37 -39.12 -32.95
N PRO A 441 24.04 -40.10 -33.81
CA PRO A 441 24.95 -40.56 -34.86
C PRO A 441 25.26 -39.42 -35.83
N ARG A 442 26.55 -39.20 -36.16
CA ARG A 442 26.98 -38.13 -37.06
C ARG A 442 26.26 -38.15 -38.42
N LYS A 443 25.93 -39.35 -38.93
CA LYS A 443 25.25 -39.55 -40.22
C LYS A 443 23.84 -38.93 -40.28
N ASN A 444 23.21 -38.70 -39.13
CA ASN A 444 21.84 -38.23 -39.04
C ASN A 444 21.73 -36.72 -38.73
N LEU A 445 22.87 -36.04 -38.59
CA LEU A 445 22.96 -34.58 -38.39
C LEU A 445 22.97 -33.90 -39.76
N ARG A 446 21.99 -33.03 -40.03
CA ARG A 446 21.82 -32.37 -41.33
C ARG A 446 22.52 -31.02 -41.43
N ALA A 447 22.81 -30.40 -40.28
CA ALA A 447 23.47 -29.10 -40.18
C ALA A 447 24.33 -29.02 -38.91
N GLU A 448 25.13 -27.96 -38.80
CA GLU A 448 25.87 -27.61 -37.57
C GLU A 448 24.92 -27.39 -36.37
N SER A 449 23.70 -26.93 -36.63
CA SER A 449 22.66 -26.66 -35.65
C SER A 449 21.39 -27.40 -36.03
N ASN A 450 20.99 -28.40 -35.23
CA ASN A 450 19.78 -29.19 -35.44
C ASN A 450 18.78 -28.90 -34.31
N PRO A 451 17.51 -28.60 -34.59
CA PRO A 451 16.51 -28.38 -33.55
C PRO A 451 16.25 -29.68 -32.77
N ILE A 452 16.10 -29.55 -31.46
CA ILE A 452 15.75 -30.64 -30.55
C ILE A 452 14.71 -30.14 -29.56
N VAL A 453 13.67 -30.93 -29.29
CA VAL A 453 12.60 -30.57 -28.35
C VAL A 453 12.68 -31.50 -27.16
N PHE A 454 12.68 -30.90 -25.97
CA PHE A 454 12.55 -31.61 -24.71
C PHE A 454 11.09 -31.47 -24.25
N ARG A 455 10.45 -32.59 -23.95
CA ARG A 455 9.12 -32.64 -23.37
C ARG A 455 9.18 -33.30 -22.00
N ILE A 456 8.52 -32.71 -21.04
CA ILE A 456 8.31 -33.31 -19.73
C ILE A 456 6.83 -33.61 -19.54
N ASP A 457 6.54 -34.87 -19.21
CA ASP A 457 5.21 -35.36 -18.91
C ASP A 457 5.18 -35.69 -17.41
N GLY A 458 4.48 -34.90 -16.60
CA GLY A 458 4.26 -35.13 -15.18
C GLY A 458 2.86 -35.69 -14.93
N MET A 459 2.72 -36.69 -14.07
CA MET A 459 1.42 -37.23 -13.67
C MET A 459 1.16 -36.93 -12.21
N VAL A 460 -0.01 -36.36 -11.90
CA VAL A 460 -0.48 -36.31 -10.52
C VAL A 460 -1.94 -36.71 -10.43
N GLY A 461 -2.19 -37.92 -9.93
CA GLY A 461 -3.52 -38.53 -10.00
C GLY A 461 -3.94 -38.77 -11.45
N SER A 462 -5.06 -38.18 -11.89
CA SER A 462 -5.55 -38.23 -13.28
C SER A 462 -5.05 -37.09 -14.16
N ASP A 463 -4.41 -36.07 -13.59
CA ASP A 463 -4.03 -34.87 -14.33
C ASP A 463 -2.62 -35.05 -14.90
N VAL A 464 -2.53 -34.92 -16.23
CA VAL A 464 -1.27 -34.97 -16.99
C VAL A 464 -0.84 -33.55 -17.29
N PHE A 465 0.34 -33.18 -16.81
CA PHE A 465 0.96 -31.89 -17.09
C PHE A 465 2.07 -32.09 -18.10
N THR A 466 2.01 -31.34 -19.20
CA THR A 466 3.00 -31.40 -20.28
C THR A 466 3.66 -30.04 -20.44
N SER A 467 5.00 -30.00 -20.44
CA SER A 467 5.75 -28.79 -20.78
C SER A 467 6.79 -29.10 -21.84
N GLU A 468 6.79 -28.32 -22.91
CA GLU A 468 7.71 -28.48 -24.05
C GLU A 468 8.68 -27.29 -24.14
N ARG A 469 9.94 -27.59 -24.46
CA ARG A 469 10.98 -26.60 -24.68
C ARG A 469 11.87 -26.98 -25.84
N GLU A 470 12.00 -26.05 -26.78
CA GLU A 470 12.92 -26.16 -27.90
C GLU A 470 14.34 -25.79 -27.47
N SER A 471 15.31 -26.51 -28.03
CA SER A 471 16.73 -26.23 -27.92
C SER A 471 17.44 -26.62 -29.22
N ILE A 472 18.76 -26.54 -29.21
CA ILE A 472 19.60 -26.81 -30.38
C ILE A 472 20.65 -27.86 -30.02
N PHE A 473 20.76 -28.87 -30.89
CA PHE A 473 21.82 -29.86 -30.92
C PHE A 473 22.91 -29.43 -31.91
N ILE A 474 24.12 -29.22 -31.40
CA ILE A 474 25.27 -28.83 -32.23
C ILE A 474 26.05 -30.05 -32.69
N GLY A 475 26.37 -30.09 -33.97
CA GLY A 475 27.25 -31.06 -34.60
C GLY A 475 28.49 -30.40 -35.21
N PRO A 476 29.52 -31.17 -35.55
CA PRO A 476 30.65 -30.68 -36.34
C PRO A 476 30.16 -30.25 -37.74
N LYS A 477 30.83 -29.23 -38.31
CA LYS A 477 30.61 -28.81 -39.70
C LYS A 477 30.91 -29.92 -40.71
#